data_AF-H9BJQ9-F1
#
_entry.id   AF-H9BJQ9-F1
#
_cell.length_a   1.000
_cell.length_b   1.000
_cell.length_c   1.000
_cell.angle_alpha   90.00
_cell.angle_beta   90.00
_cell.angle_gamma   90.00
#
_symmetry.space_group_name_H-M   'P 1'
#
loop_
_entity.id
_entity.type
_entity.pdbx_description
1 polymer ?
#
loop_
_entity_poly.entity_id
_entity_poly.type
_entity_poly.pdbx_seq_one_letter_code
_entity_poly.pdbx_strand_id
1 'polypeptide(L)'
;EKYPGWYNKFGRWWEDYNRLAYPGRNKPIAFEEVGYQYPHRCWTCMVPALIREDMIVDKVDNQWRTYCSQTCHWTDAVAFRGEYEGRPT
;
A
#
# COMPACT_ATOMS: atom_id res chain seq x y z
N GLU A 1 -22.90 -6.77 11.34
CA GLU A 1 -21.57 -6.80 10.69
C GLU A 1 -21.60 -5.90 9.45
N LYS A 2 -20.70 -4.92 9.32
CA LYS A 2 -20.64 -4.05 8.12
C LYS A 2 -19.76 -4.63 7.00
N TYR A 3 -18.83 -5.52 7.36
CA TYR A 3 -17.86 -6.12 6.45
C TYR A 3 -17.75 -7.62 6.73
N PRO A 4 -18.65 -8.45 6.17
CA PRO A 4 -18.57 -9.90 6.30
C PRO A 4 -17.20 -10.41 5.86
N GLY A 5 -16.57 -11.27 6.67
CA GLY A 5 -15.23 -11.82 6.41
C GLY A 5 -14.05 -10.92 6.79
N TRP A 6 -14.29 -9.70 7.29
CA TRP A 6 -13.21 -8.79 7.70
C TRP A 6 -12.31 -9.41 8.77
N TYR A 7 -12.90 -10.04 9.79
CA TYR A 7 -12.12 -10.66 10.87
C TYR A 7 -11.29 -11.83 10.36
N ASN A 8 -11.82 -12.65 9.45
CA ASN A 8 -11.08 -13.77 8.86
C ASN A 8 -9.85 -13.30 8.07
N LYS A 9 -9.94 -12.13 7.42
CA LYS A 9 -8.84 -11.58 6.61
C LYS A 9 -7.86 -10.74 7.44
N PHE A 10 -8.34 -9.93 8.38
CA PHE A 10 -7.53 -8.90 9.06
C PHE A 10 -7.48 -9.03 10.58
N GLY A 11 -8.36 -9.85 11.18
CA GLY A 11 -8.52 -9.94 12.64
C GLY A 11 -7.24 -10.34 13.35
N ARG A 12 -6.56 -11.38 12.85
CA ARG A 12 -5.31 -11.86 13.45
C ARG A 12 -4.22 -10.78 13.48
N TRP A 13 -4.08 -10.02 12.40
CA TRP A 13 -3.11 -8.92 12.34
C TRP A 13 -3.40 -7.87 13.42
N TRP A 14 -4.67 -7.52 13.63
CA TRP A 14 -5.06 -6.54 14.66
C TRP A 14 -4.85 -7.07 16.08
N GLU A 15 -5.06 -8.36 16.33
CA GLU A 15 -4.76 -8.98 17.62
C GLU A 15 -3.26 -8.94 17.93
N ASP A 16 -2.41 -9.26 16.94
CA ASP A 16 -0.96 -9.23 17.08
C ASP A 16 -0.46 -7.78 17.27
N TYR A 17 -1.00 -6.82 16.50
CA TYR A 17 -0.69 -5.39 16.64
C TYR A 17 -1.12 -4.84 18.02
N ASN A 18 -2.25 -5.27 18.57
CA ASN A 18 -2.74 -4.80 19.86
C ASN A 18 -1.79 -5.15 21.02
N ARG A 19 -0.97 -6.20 20.89
CA ARG A 19 0.08 -6.52 21.88
C ARG A 19 1.09 -5.37 22.05
N LEU A 20 1.27 -4.55 21.01
CA LEU A 20 2.20 -3.43 20.98
C LEU A 20 1.70 -2.18 21.72
N ALA A 21 0.45 -2.17 22.17
CA ALA A 21 -0.17 -1.01 22.82
C ALA A 21 0.48 -0.58 24.14
N TYR A 22 1.27 -1.46 24.77
CA TYR A 22 1.88 -1.21 26.09
C TYR A 22 3.33 -0.73 25.95
N PRO A 23 3.64 0.54 26.31
CA PRO A 23 4.99 1.07 26.25
C PRO A 23 5.99 0.27 27.09
N GLY A 24 7.23 0.16 26.61
CA GLY A 24 8.34 -0.45 27.35
C GLY A 24 8.34 -1.97 27.45
N ARG A 25 7.37 -2.66 26.83
CA ARG A 25 7.28 -4.13 26.82
C ARG A 25 7.70 -4.79 25.52
N ASN A 26 7.70 -4.03 24.42
CA ASN A 26 7.98 -4.52 23.09
C ASN A 26 9.11 -3.72 22.45
N LYS A 27 9.80 -4.32 21.49
CA LYS A 27 10.71 -3.65 20.57
C LYS A 27 9.92 -2.74 19.62
N PRO A 28 10.58 -1.84 18.87
CA PRO A 28 9.91 -1.14 17.77
C PRO A 28 9.25 -2.14 16.82
N ILE A 29 8.10 -1.78 16.23
CA ILE A 29 7.25 -2.67 15.42
C ILE A 29 8.00 -3.41 14.30
N ALA A 30 9.03 -2.79 13.72
CA ALA A 30 9.86 -3.39 12.67
C ALA A 30 10.68 -4.61 13.16
N PHE A 31 10.81 -4.80 14.47
CA PHE A 31 11.58 -5.87 15.11
C PHE A 31 10.71 -6.79 15.97
N GLU A 32 9.39 -6.73 15.80
CA GLU A 32 8.40 -7.56 16.49
C GLU A 32 7.78 -8.57 15.54
N GLU A 33 7.50 -9.78 16.03
CA GLU A 33 6.84 -10.85 15.26
C GLU A 33 5.31 -10.66 15.24
N VAL A 34 4.86 -9.52 14.74
CA VAL A 34 3.42 -9.15 14.65
C VAL A 34 2.91 -9.11 13.21
N GLY A 35 3.66 -9.69 12.27
CA GLY A 35 3.31 -9.66 10.85
C GLY A 35 3.41 -8.28 10.20
N TYR A 36 4.06 -7.31 10.85
CA TYR A 36 4.32 -6.00 10.24
C TYR A 36 5.29 -6.16 9.06
N GLN A 37 5.01 -5.42 8.00
CA GLN A 37 5.79 -5.40 6.79
C GLN A 37 5.93 -3.95 6.36
N TYR A 38 7.16 -3.51 6.12
CA TYR A 38 7.40 -2.12 5.72
C TYR A 38 6.75 -1.87 4.36
N PRO A 39 5.78 -0.95 4.26
CA PRO A 39 5.03 -0.79 3.03
C PRO A 39 5.85 0.00 2.01
N HIS A 40 5.71 -0.35 0.74
CA HIS A 40 6.11 0.55 -0.33
C HIS A 40 5.17 1.76 -0.37
N ARG A 41 5.69 2.94 -0.71
CA ARG A 41 4.88 4.14 -0.89
C ARG A 41 4.38 4.22 -2.33
N CYS A 42 3.08 4.43 -2.52
CA CYS A 42 2.54 4.67 -3.85
C CYS A 42 3.10 5.98 -4.42
N TRP A 43 3.54 5.92 -5.68
CA TRP A 43 4.05 7.08 -6.41
C TRP A 43 2.98 8.17 -6.62
N THR A 44 1.77 7.75 -6.98
CA THR A 44 0.68 8.66 -7.37
C THR A 44 0.02 9.35 -6.18
N CYS A 45 -0.45 8.59 -5.20
CA CYS A 45 -1.24 9.14 -4.09
C CYS A 45 -0.43 9.39 -2.80
N MET A 46 0.85 8.98 -2.77
CA MET A 46 1.74 9.11 -1.61
C MET A 46 1.32 8.33 -0.35
N VAL A 47 0.29 7.48 -0.45
CA VAL A 47 -0.17 6.59 0.63
C VAL A 47 0.60 5.25 0.56
N PRO A 48 0.82 4.57 1.69
CA PRO A 48 1.35 3.20 1.71
C PRO A 48 0.51 2.22 0.88
N ALA A 49 1.16 1.39 0.07
CA ALA A 49 0.55 0.27 -0.63
C ALA A 49 0.32 -0.90 0.34
N LEU A 50 -0.79 -0.84 1.10
CA LEU A 50 -1.09 -1.78 2.19
C LEU A 50 -1.68 -3.12 1.71
N ILE A 51 -2.39 -3.13 0.57
CA ILE A 51 -2.94 -4.35 -0.01
C ILE A 51 -1.94 -4.87 -1.04
N ARG A 52 -1.29 -5.99 -0.72
CA ARG A 52 -0.20 -6.55 -1.54
C ARG A 52 -0.71 -7.06 -2.88
N GLU A 53 -1.91 -7.60 -2.89
CA GLU A 53 -2.58 -8.12 -4.08
C GLU A 53 -2.86 -7.02 -5.11
N ASP A 54 -3.01 -5.77 -4.66
CA ASP A 54 -3.28 -4.60 -5.52
C ASP A 54 -1.98 -3.85 -5.89
N MET A 55 -0.83 -4.25 -5.34
CA MET A 55 0.43 -3.55 -5.53
C MET A 55 0.99 -3.82 -6.92
N ILE A 56 1.32 -2.74 -7.64
CA ILE A 56 1.94 -2.80 -8.97
C ILE A 56 3.34 -2.18 -8.87
N VAL A 57 4.33 -2.83 -9.48
CA VAL A 57 5.68 -2.28 -9.65
C VAL A 57 5.97 -2.18 -11.14
N ASP A 58 6.31 -0.99 -11.61
CA ASP A 58 6.56 -0.74 -13.02
C ASP A 58 7.70 0.28 -13.19
N LYS A 59 8.34 0.26 -14.37
CA LYS A 59 9.40 1.20 -14.72
C LYS A 59 8.84 2.27 -15.65
N VAL A 60 8.63 3.45 -15.09
CA VAL A 60 8.02 4.58 -15.76
C VAL A 60 9.00 5.76 -15.83
N ASP A 61 9.17 6.35 -17.02
CA ASP A 61 10.16 7.40 -17.28
C ASP A 61 11.58 6.99 -16.83
N ASN A 62 11.92 5.73 -17.09
CA ASN A 62 13.17 5.09 -16.67
C ASN A 62 13.37 4.98 -15.12
N GLN A 63 12.33 5.23 -14.31
CA GLN A 63 12.36 5.10 -12.86
C GLN A 63 11.45 3.96 -12.39
N TRP A 64 11.95 3.09 -11.51
CA TRP A 64 11.12 2.10 -10.84
C TRP A 64 10.18 2.79 -9.86
N ARG A 65 8.88 2.51 -9.99
CA ARG A 65 7.81 3.09 -9.18
C ARG A 65 6.91 1.99 -8.66
N THR A 66 6.26 2.25 -7.53
CA THR A 66 5.27 1.35 -6.91
C THR A 66 3.92 2.05 -6.80
N TYR A 67 2.84 1.32 -7.01
CA TYR A 67 1.47 1.83 -6.99
C TYR A 67 0.59 0.97 -6.10
N CYS A 68 -0.35 1.58 -5.38
CA CYS A 68 -1.26 0.87 -4.48
C CYS A 68 -2.54 0.37 -5.17
N SER A 69 -2.75 0.72 -6.45
CA SER A 69 -3.89 0.28 -7.24
C SER A 69 -3.64 0.45 -8.73
N GLN A 70 -4.40 -0.28 -9.54
CA GLN A 70 -4.41 -0.14 -11.00
C GLN A 70 -4.71 1.29 -11.45
N THR A 71 -5.68 1.96 -10.80
CA THR A 71 -6.01 3.35 -11.13
C THR A 71 -4.84 4.29 -10.85
N CYS A 72 -4.13 4.12 -9.71
CA CYS A 72 -2.97 4.95 -9.40
C CYS A 72 -1.84 4.75 -10.44
N HIS A 73 -1.60 3.51 -10.85
CA HIS A 73 -0.65 3.21 -11.94
C HIS A 73 -1.07 3.86 -13.24
N TRP A 74 -2.31 3.65 -13.69
CA TRP A 74 -2.82 4.23 -14.93
C TRP A 74 -2.74 5.76 -14.96
N THR A 75 -3.06 6.42 -13.84
CA THR A 75 -2.99 7.87 -13.72
C THR A 75 -1.58 8.41 -14.01
N ASP A 76 -0.56 7.80 -13.43
CA ASP A 76 0.85 8.19 -13.63
C ASP A 76 1.39 7.69 -14.97
N ALA A 77 1.06 6.46 -15.36
CA ALA A 77 1.62 5.80 -16.52
C ALA A 77 1.01 6.28 -17.85
N VAL A 78 -0.26 6.71 -17.85
CA VAL A 78 -1.07 6.97 -19.05
C VAL A 78 -1.82 8.30 -18.99
N ALA A 79 -2.56 8.57 -17.92
CA ALA A 79 -3.57 9.65 -17.95
C ALA A 79 -2.98 11.07 -17.97
N PHE A 80 -1.91 11.32 -17.22
CA PHE A 80 -1.25 12.64 -17.13
C PHE A 80 0.09 12.66 -17.86
N ARG A 81 0.11 12.15 -19.09
CA ARG A 81 1.23 12.31 -20.02
C ARG A 81 1.01 13.51 -20.89
N GLY A 82 2.09 14.06 -21.47
CA GLY A 82 2.00 15.28 -22.30
C GLY A 82 0.91 15.26 -23.39
N GLU A 83 0.43 14.08 -23.79
CA GLU A 83 -0.80 13.91 -24.56
C GLU A 83 -1.62 12.72 -24.01
N TYR A 84 -2.94 12.88 -23.93
CA TYR A 84 -3.93 11.85 -23.61
C TYR A 84 -5.07 11.89 -24.63
N GLU A 85 -5.35 10.77 -25.29
CA GLU A 85 -6.41 10.65 -26.31
C GLU A 85 -6.39 11.75 -27.40
N GLY A 86 -5.21 12.13 -27.88
CA GLY A 86 -5.07 13.16 -28.91
C GLY A 86 -5.13 14.60 -28.39
N ARG A 87 -5.15 14.81 -27.07
CA ARG A 87 -5.26 16.12 -26.43
C ARG A 87 -4.14 16.35 -25.42
N PRO A 88 -3.60 17.58 -25.31
CA PRO A 88 -2.66 17.90 -24.25
C PRO A 88 -3.35 17.77 -22.88
N THR A 89 -2.64 17.21 -21.90
CA THR A 89 -3.11 17.05 -20.51
C THR A 89 -2.72 18.22 -19.63
#